data_AF-A0A2P5I5N1-F1
#
_entry.id   AF-A0A2P5I5N1-F1
#
_cell.length_a   1.000
_cell.length_b   1.000
_cell.length_c   1.000
_cell.angle_alpha   90.00
_cell.angle_beta   90.00
_cell.angle_gamma   90.00
#
_symmetry.space_group_name_H-M   'P 1'
#
loop_
_entity.id
_entity.type
_entity.pdbx_description
1 polymer ?
#
loop_
_entity_poly.entity_id
_entity_poly.type
_entity_poly.pdbx_seq_one_letter_code
_entity_poly.pdbx_strand_id
1 'polypeptide(L)'
;MTSTTHLRVLRTSLRASPSHLLLLRPGYHHLHTPPSQPAQPRTQQQIPVQRQPCISRHQFSTSPHARQQSQRATAQLAAENSDRDAVQPTQTISPTAANPPASTRPPPLSLPARDPAASTFSHLFATGKAYLAFYKTGFKQIYINTRLVWSLASASGIPPDSSNSTGQPAAASPPTLRPAVTTRSTELLKRRWRHDMRRVPLFALMFVVCGEFTPLVVLALPGVVPLTCRIPRQVDKLRRAAEARRRASAGRIIQEEEEAEAEAEAEAEGADANGVHESNPLSRAAVTAHVARSLNLISPLWDRLPLPDAAVALLASRKVRAHVAYLIRDGHLLSQAGGVPALEDDEVALACEDRGLPVVDRSAADLREELGQWLDLAGENFGGENGSPWSPEAVARKEALVVSLLAAPKWPLNRQGLEALASKIER
;
A
#
# COMPACT_ATOMS: atom_id res chain seq x y z
N MET A 1 55.01 26.88 -5.93
CA MET A 1 55.20 25.68 -6.77
C MET A 1 54.46 24.55 -6.06
N THR A 2 53.39 23.94 -6.56
CA THR A 2 52.61 24.11 -7.80
C THR A 2 51.12 23.90 -7.48
N SER A 3 50.21 24.50 -8.26
CA SER A 3 48.77 24.22 -8.22
C SER A 3 48.48 22.74 -8.50
N THR A 4 47.28 22.18 -8.24
CA THR A 4 46.11 22.38 -9.12
C THR A 4 44.81 21.86 -8.50
N THR A 5 43.77 22.68 -8.63
CA THR A 5 42.34 22.44 -8.31
C THR A 5 41.68 21.44 -9.29
N HIS A 6 40.38 21.12 -9.11
CA HIS A 6 39.47 20.29 -9.95
C HIS A 6 39.22 18.85 -9.42
N LEU A 7 38.01 18.25 -9.48
CA LEU A 7 36.74 18.65 -10.12
C LEU A 7 35.50 18.56 -9.18
N ARG A 8 34.59 19.54 -9.32
CA ARG A 8 33.12 19.35 -9.19
C ARG A 8 32.53 19.08 -10.58
N VAL A 9 31.24 18.74 -10.65
CA VAL A 9 30.41 18.52 -11.87
C VAL A 9 30.68 17.12 -12.45
N LEU A 10 29.70 16.21 -12.61
CA LEU A 10 28.39 16.37 -13.26
C LEU A 10 27.19 15.81 -12.46
N ARG A 11 26.21 16.67 -12.14
CA ARG A 11 24.79 16.28 -12.01
C ARG A 11 24.07 16.75 -13.27
N THR A 12 23.73 15.85 -14.19
CA THR A 12 22.93 16.19 -15.38
C THR A 12 21.48 15.79 -15.18
N SER A 13 20.66 16.77 -14.86
CA SER A 13 19.20 16.68 -14.81
C SER A 13 18.61 16.50 -16.20
N LEU A 14 17.74 15.50 -16.38
CA LEU A 14 16.78 15.46 -17.50
C LEU A 14 15.39 15.83 -17.02
N ARG A 15 15.09 17.12 -17.13
CA ARG A 15 13.75 17.71 -16.96
C ARG A 15 13.37 18.34 -18.29
N ALA A 16 12.60 17.63 -19.12
CA ALA A 16 12.08 18.15 -20.38
C ALA A 16 10.55 18.24 -20.29
N SER A 17 10.03 19.45 -20.49
CA SER A 17 8.59 19.74 -20.63
C SER A 17 8.17 19.56 -22.10
N PRO A 18 6.89 19.26 -22.42
CA PRO A 18 6.48 19.01 -23.80
C PRO A 18 6.12 20.30 -24.55
N SER A 19 6.43 20.36 -25.84
CA SER A 19 5.83 21.31 -26.79
C SER A 19 6.06 20.91 -28.26
N HIS A 20 4.96 20.88 -29.02
CA HIS A 20 4.82 21.10 -30.48
C HIS A 20 5.67 20.31 -31.51
N LEU A 21 4.97 19.43 -32.24
CA LEU A 21 5.07 19.08 -33.69
C LEU A 21 3.85 18.15 -33.94
N LEU A 22 2.72 18.51 -34.58
CA LEU A 22 2.41 19.02 -35.93
C LEU A 22 2.87 18.12 -37.11
N LEU A 23 1.89 17.80 -37.97
CA LEU A 23 1.97 17.14 -39.29
C LEU A 23 2.30 15.62 -39.27
N LEU A 24 1.66 14.72 -40.06
CA LEU A 24 0.61 14.84 -41.09
C LEU A 24 -0.55 13.83 -40.87
N ARG A 25 -1.71 14.13 -41.47
CA ARG A 25 -2.85 13.21 -41.68
C ARG A 25 -3.39 13.39 -43.10
N PRO A 26 -3.66 12.32 -43.89
CA PRO A 26 -4.36 12.45 -45.17
C PRO A 26 -5.88 12.61 -45.01
N GLY A 27 -6.53 13.32 -45.95
CA GLY A 27 -7.98 13.24 -46.19
C GLY A 27 -8.38 11.88 -46.79
N TYR A 28 -9.65 11.58 -47.09
CA TYR A 28 -10.85 12.41 -47.29
C TYR A 28 -12.07 11.75 -46.57
N HIS A 29 -13.36 12.10 -46.69
CA HIS A 29 -14.12 13.01 -47.57
C HIS A 29 -15.28 13.71 -46.79
N HIS A 30 -16.13 14.46 -47.50
CA HIS A 30 -17.38 15.05 -47.02
C HIS A 30 -18.54 14.03 -46.96
N LEU A 31 -19.63 14.38 -46.24
CA LEU A 31 -20.94 14.69 -46.87
C LEU A 31 -21.94 15.32 -45.86
N HIS A 32 -22.58 16.39 -46.31
CA HIS A 32 -23.81 17.10 -45.86
C HIS A 32 -24.36 17.04 -44.42
N THR A 33 -24.44 18.23 -43.82
CA THR A 33 -25.60 18.71 -43.03
C THR A 33 -26.71 19.27 -43.93
N PRO A 34 -27.96 19.23 -43.47
CA PRO A 34 -28.86 20.41 -43.48
C PRO A 34 -29.56 20.62 -42.11
N PRO A 35 -30.31 21.73 -41.88
CA PRO A 35 -30.25 22.40 -40.56
C PRO A 35 -31.59 22.66 -39.84
N SER A 36 -31.47 23.25 -38.63
CA SER A 36 -32.41 24.19 -37.97
C SER A 36 -33.87 23.76 -37.66
N GLN A 37 -34.24 23.76 -36.37
CA GLN A 37 -35.03 24.86 -35.75
C GLN A 37 -35.34 24.61 -34.24
N PRO A 38 -35.74 25.65 -33.47
CA PRO A 38 -35.90 25.57 -32.00
C PRO A 38 -37.37 25.53 -31.52
N ALA A 39 -37.61 24.84 -30.40
CA ALA A 39 -38.80 25.00 -29.54
C ALA A 39 -38.36 24.70 -28.09
N GLN A 40 -38.32 25.70 -27.19
CA GLN A 40 -39.42 26.18 -26.33
C GLN A 40 -39.80 25.18 -25.20
N PRO A 41 -39.87 25.64 -23.93
CA PRO A 41 -39.94 24.77 -22.76
C PRO A 41 -41.38 24.36 -22.41
N ARG A 42 -41.58 23.23 -21.72
CA ARG A 42 -42.86 22.98 -21.06
C ARG A 42 -42.83 22.12 -19.80
N THR A 43 -43.51 22.67 -18.79
CA THR A 43 -44.22 22.00 -17.68
C THR A 43 -43.46 21.15 -16.68
N GLN A 44 -43.33 21.72 -15.48
CA GLN A 44 -43.47 21.02 -14.21
C GLN A 44 -44.55 19.92 -14.27
N GLN A 45 -44.28 18.78 -13.63
CA GLN A 45 -45.31 17.96 -13.00
C GLN A 45 -44.93 17.71 -11.54
N GLN A 46 -45.71 18.28 -10.63
CA GLN A 46 -45.69 17.94 -9.21
C GLN A 46 -46.64 16.76 -8.98
N ILE A 47 -46.16 15.67 -8.40
CA ILE A 47 -46.99 14.69 -7.67
C ILE A 47 -46.17 14.11 -6.49
N PRO A 48 -46.78 13.51 -5.45
CA PRO A 48 -46.73 14.14 -4.14
C PRO A 48 -45.92 13.37 -3.09
N VAL A 49 -45.33 14.08 -2.13
CA VAL A 49 -44.67 13.47 -0.96
C VAL A 49 -45.73 12.95 0.01
N GLN A 50 -46.03 11.66 -0.08
CA GLN A 50 -46.93 10.98 0.86
C GLN A 50 -46.24 10.80 2.22
N ARG A 51 -46.64 11.60 3.20
CA ARG A 51 -46.24 11.46 4.61
C ARG A 51 -46.98 10.28 5.26
N GLN A 52 -46.26 9.39 5.94
CA GLN A 52 -46.78 8.54 7.03
C GLN A 52 -45.63 7.89 7.83
N PRO A 53 -45.86 7.35 9.06
CA PRO A 53 -45.71 8.20 10.23
C PRO A 53 -44.67 7.70 11.26
N CYS A 54 -44.43 8.55 12.26
CA CYS A 54 -43.70 8.20 13.48
C CYS A 54 -44.37 7.04 14.24
N ILE A 55 -43.57 6.07 14.70
CA ILE A 55 -44.01 5.04 15.65
C ILE A 55 -43.52 5.42 17.05
N SER A 56 -44.48 5.68 17.93
CA SER A 56 -44.25 5.96 19.35
C SER A 56 -43.64 4.77 20.07
N ARG A 57 -42.54 4.98 20.81
CA ARG A 57 -41.97 3.97 21.70
C ARG A 57 -42.57 4.16 23.09
N HIS A 58 -43.50 3.28 23.47
CA HIS A 58 -44.14 3.32 24.78
C HIS A 58 -43.13 3.09 25.91
N GLN A 59 -43.24 3.92 26.94
CA GLN A 59 -42.65 3.69 28.25
C GLN A 59 -43.54 2.71 29.01
N PHE A 60 -42.96 1.71 29.68
CA PHE A 60 -43.57 1.10 30.86
C PHE A 60 -42.49 0.88 31.91
N SER A 61 -42.82 1.31 33.13
CA SER A 61 -41.99 1.26 34.32
C SER A 61 -42.69 0.39 35.36
N THR A 62 -42.03 -0.67 35.82
CA THR A 62 -42.36 -1.37 37.07
C THR A 62 -41.09 -1.94 37.71
N SER A 63 -40.65 -1.29 38.79
CA SER A 63 -39.71 -1.81 39.80
C SER A 63 -40.45 -2.79 40.77
N PRO A 64 -39.86 -3.35 41.87
CA PRO A 64 -38.51 -3.21 42.42
C PRO A 64 -37.84 -4.52 42.95
N HIS A 65 -36.72 -4.34 43.70
CA HIS A 65 -36.00 -5.29 44.59
C HIS A 65 -35.04 -6.34 43.94
N ALA A 66 -33.86 -6.67 44.51
CA ALA A 66 -33.09 -6.11 45.65
C ALA A 66 -31.60 -6.62 45.64
N ARG A 67 -30.80 -6.16 46.63
CA ARG A 67 -29.35 -6.38 46.91
C ARG A 67 -28.38 -5.58 46.00
N GLN A 68 -27.61 -4.59 46.49
CA GLN A 68 -26.55 -4.59 47.53
C GLN A 68 -25.40 -5.56 47.17
N GLN A 69 -24.16 -5.14 46.93
CA GLN A 69 -23.25 -4.42 47.86
C GLN A 69 -22.10 -3.71 47.13
N SER A 70 -21.49 -2.71 47.80
CA SER A 70 -20.07 -2.27 47.79
C SER A 70 -19.30 -2.11 46.44
N GLN A 71 -18.48 -1.08 46.23
CA GLN A 71 -17.67 -0.30 47.18
C GLN A 71 -17.71 1.21 46.92
N ARG A 72 -17.40 1.99 47.97
CA ARG A 72 -17.50 3.46 48.02
C ARG A 72 -16.12 4.08 47.80
N ALA A 73 -16.02 5.04 46.89
CA ALA A 73 -14.80 5.81 46.68
C ALA A 73 -14.52 6.74 47.87
N THR A 74 -13.24 6.88 48.22
CA THR A 74 -12.74 7.93 49.12
C THR A 74 -11.92 8.91 48.28
N ALA A 75 -12.47 10.10 48.05
CA ALA A 75 -11.73 11.20 47.44
C ALA A 75 -11.12 12.06 48.56
N GLN A 76 -9.79 12.08 48.65
CA GLN A 76 -9.06 13.03 49.50
C GLN A 76 -7.86 13.62 48.75
N LEU A 77 -8.02 14.87 48.35
CA LEU A 77 -7.05 15.97 48.45
C LEU A 77 -5.57 15.60 48.60
N ALA A 78 -4.79 15.87 47.55
CA ALA A 78 -3.43 16.36 47.66
C ALA A 78 -3.18 17.36 46.51
N ALA A 79 -2.82 18.59 46.86
CA ALA A 79 -2.26 19.57 45.94
C ALA A 79 -0.75 19.71 46.23
N GLU A 80 -0.02 20.34 45.31
CA GLU A 80 1.41 20.68 45.42
C GLU A 80 2.34 19.44 45.38
N ASN A 81 3.07 19.20 44.28
CA ASN A 81 4.20 20.06 43.93
C ASN A 81 4.44 20.15 42.41
N SER A 82 5.02 21.26 41.96
CA SER A 82 5.59 21.34 40.61
C SER A 82 7.00 20.76 40.60
N ASP A 83 7.30 19.87 39.67
CA ASP A 83 8.63 19.87 39.06
C ASP A 83 8.54 19.60 37.55
N ARG A 84 9.53 20.10 36.81
CA ARG A 84 9.49 20.24 35.35
C ARG A 84 10.08 19.01 34.64
N ASP A 85 9.33 17.92 34.59
CA ASP A 85 9.64 16.87 33.64
C ASP A 85 9.25 17.29 32.21
N ALA A 86 10.23 17.27 31.31
CA ALA A 86 10.04 17.54 29.91
C ALA A 86 9.23 16.38 29.29
N VAL A 87 7.93 16.60 29.11
CA VAL A 87 7.02 15.65 28.46
C VAL A 87 7.51 15.39 27.03
N GLN A 88 8.25 14.30 26.85
CA GLN A 88 8.38 13.66 25.54
C GLN A 88 6.96 13.38 25.04
N PRO A 89 6.63 13.69 23.77
CA PRO A 89 5.29 13.46 23.26
C PRO A 89 5.01 11.95 23.24
N THR A 90 4.22 11.47 24.21
CA THR A 90 3.70 10.11 24.24
C THR A 90 3.03 9.86 22.89
N GLN A 91 3.57 8.94 22.10
CA GLN A 91 3.07 8.69 20.74
C GLN A 91 1.62 8.21 20.82
N THR A 92 0.68 9.08 20.46
CA THR A 92 -0.75 8.78 20.53
C THR A 92 -1.11 7.74 19.48
N ILE A 93 -1.40 6.52 19.94
CA ILE A 93 -1.88 5.42 19.09
C ILE A 93 -3.17 5.86 18.40
N SER A 94 -3.16 5.88 17.07
CA SER A 94 -4.25 6.39 16.23
C SER A 94 -4.65 5.36 15.17
N PRO A 95 -5.52 4.38 15.51
CA PRO A 95 -5.91 3.32 14.59
C PRO A 95 -6.59 3.83 13.32
N THR A 96 -7.29 4.97 13.36
CA THR A 96 -7.93 5.60 12.20
C THR A 96 -6.93 6.34 11.29
N ALA A 97 -5.79 6.77 11.81
CA ALA A 97 -4.68 7.27 11.01
C ALA A 97 -3.86 6.12 10.40
N ALA A 98 -3.71 5.00 11.11
CA ALA A 98 -2.95 3.83 10.67
C ALA A 98 -3.69 2.98 9.61
N ASN A 99 -4.96 2.66 9.83
CA ASN A 99 -5.70 1.67 9.05
C ASN A 99 -6.66 2.33 8.05
N PRO A 100 -6.65 1.93 6.76
CA PRO A 100 -7.63 2.38 5.79
C PRO A 100 -9.01 1.78 6.11
N PRO A 101 -10.11 2.37 5.61
CA PRO A 101 -11.46 1.83 5.80
C PRO A 101 -11.55 0.35 5.42
N ALA A 102 -12.32 -0.43 6.17
CA ALA A 102 -12.54 -1.86 5.93
C ALA A 102 -13.11 -2.15 4.53
N SER A 103 -13.77 -1.17 3.88
CA SER A 103 -14.17 -1.25 2.46
C SER A 103 -13.00 -1.36 1.47
N THR A 104 -11.76 -1.20 1.91
CA THR A 104 -10.56 -1.43 1.06
C THR A 104 -10.07 -2.89 1.08
N ARG A 105 -10.69 -3.76 1.89
CA ARG A 105 -10.43 -5.21 2.00
C ARG A 105 -11.59 -6.02 1.40
N PRO A 106 -11.37 -7.27 0.93
CA PRO A 106 -12.46 -8.15 0.51
C PRO A 106 -13.47 -8.37 1.64
N PRO A 107 -14.78 -8.49 1.37
CA PRO A 107 -15.76 -8.85 2.39
C PRO A 107 -15.62 -10.33 2.79
N PRO A 108 -16.05 -10.75 3.99
CA PRO A 108 -16.02 -12.15 4.40
C PRO A 108 -16.92 -12.99 3.49
N LEU A 109 -16.40 -14.12 3.01
CA LEU A 109 -17.12 -15.08 2.18
C LEU A 109 -17.62 -16.25 3.04
N SER A 110 -18.86 -16.18 3.51
CA SER A 110 -19.54 -17.27 4.19
C SER A 110 -20.16 -18.24 3.17
N LEU A 111 -19.48 -19.35 2.92
CA LEU A 111 -20.05 -20.47 2.16
C LEU A 111 -20.94 -21.34 3.06
N PRO A 112 -22.07 -21.87 2.56
CA PRO A 112 -22.89 -22.79 3.34
C PRO A 112 -22.09 -24.07 3.65
N ALA A 113 -22.27 -24.62 4.85
CA ALA A 113 -21.74 -25.94 5.18
C ALA A 113 -22.47 -27.02 4.36
N ARG A 114 -21.74 -28.04 3.90
CA ARG A 114 -22.33 -29.15 3.16
C ARG A 114 -23.02 -30.12 4.11
N ASP A 115 -24.33 -29.98 4.25
CA ASP A 115 -25.18 -31.00 4.84
C ASP A 115 -25.25 -32.23 3.90
N PRO A 116 -24.87 -33.44 4.35
CA PRO A 116 -24.98 -34.65 3.54
C PRO A 116 -26.43 -35.07 3.23
N ALA A 117 -27.43 -34.59 3.98
CA ALA A 117 -28.84 -34.85 3.72
C ALA A 117 -29.48 -33.87 2.72
N ALA A 118 -28.84 -32.73 2.46
CA ALA A 118 -29.35 -31.72 1.54
C ALA A 118 -29.08 -32.09 0.07
N SER A 119 -30.02 -31.74 -0.83
CA SER A 119 -29.84 -31.99 -2.26
C SER A 119 -28.66 -31.19 -2.83
N THR A 120 -27.85 -31.81 -3.69
CA THR A 120 -26.68 -31.18 -4.33
C THR A 120 -27.05 -29.89 -5.06
N PHE A 121 -28.24 -29.83 -5.67
CA PHE A 121 -28.75 -28.63 -6.34
C PHE A 121 -29.03 -27.49 -5.34
N SER A 122 -29.66 -27.77 -4.20
CA SER A 122 -29.91 -26.77 -3.15
C SER A 122 -28.59 -26.20 -2.60
N HIS A 123 -27.62 -27.08 -2.32
CA HIS A 123 -26.29 -26.67 -1.88
C HIS A 123 -25.56 -25.82 -2.92
N LEU A 124 -25.63 -26.19 -4.22
CA LEU A 124 -25.03 -25.42 -5.31
C LEU A 124 -25.68 -24.05 -5.48
N PHE A 125 -27.00 -23.96 -5.39
CA PHE A 125 -27.75 -22.69 -5.44
C PHE A 125 -27.40 -21.78 -4.25
N ALA A 126 -27.37 -22.32 -3.03
CA ALA A 126 -26.95 -21.59 -1.84
C ALA A 126 -25.49 -21.08 -1.95
N THR A 127 -24.59 -21.90 -2.52
CA THR A 127 -23.20 -21.53 -2.81
C THR A 127 -23.12 -20.40 -3.85
N GLY A 128 -23.89 -20.49 -4.95
CA GLY A 128 -23.97 -19.44 -5.97
C GLY A 128 -24.48 -18.12 -5.40
N LYS A 129 -25.52 -18.16 -4.56
CA LYS A 129 -26.06 -17.00 -3.85
C LYS A 129 -25.01 -16.34 -2.94
N ALA A 130 -24.20 -17.13 -2.23
CA ALA A 130 -23.11 -16.61 -1.40
C ALA A 130 -22.05 -15.87 -2.23
N TYR A 131 -21.61 -16.44 -3.36
CA TYR A 131 -20.69 -15.76 -4.28
C TYR A 131 -21.27 -14.47 -4.89
N LEU A 132 -22.54 -14.49 -5.31
CA LEU A 132 -23.20 -13.30 -5.86
C LEU A 132 -23.31 -12.17 -4.81
N ALA A 133 -23.63 -12.51 -3.56
CA ALA A 133 -23.65 -11.55 -2.45
C ALA A 133 -22.27 -10.98 -2.13
N PHE A 134 -21.22 -11.82 -2.16
CA PHE A 134 -19.82 -11.42 -2.03
C PHE A 134 -19.42 -10.40 -3.11
N TYR A 135 -19.61 -10.72 -4.40
CA TYR A 135 -19.25 -9.80 -5.49
C TYR A 135 -20.04 -8.49 -5.47
N LYS A 136 -21.36 -8.56 -5.19
CA LYS A 136 -22.19 -7.36 -5.01
C LYS A 136 -21.65 -6.46 -3.89
N THR A 137 -21.15 -7.04 -2.81
CA THR A 137 -20.54 -6.31 -1.70
C THR A 137 -19.19 -5.72 -2.10
N GLY A 138 -18.34 -6.48 -2.82
CA GLY A 138 -17.06 -6.00 -3.35
C GLY A 138 -17.20 -4.81 -4.32
N PHE A 139 -18.22 -4.81 -5.19
CA PHE A 139 -18.55 -3.65 -6.04
C PHE A 139 -19.05 -2.45 -5.21
N LYS A 140 -19.92 -2.67 -4.22
CA LYS A 140 -20.39 -1.60 -3.31
C LYS A 140 -19.22 -0.95 -2.56
N GLN A 141 -18.25 -1.75 -2.13
CA GLN A 141 -17.01 -1.27 -1.50
C GLN A 141 -16.16 -0.40 -2.43
N ILE A 142 -15.98 -0.77 -3.71
CA ILE A 142 -15.27 0.07 -4.71
C ILE A 142 -15.96 1.43 -4.87
N TYR A 143 -17.31 1.45 -4.93
CA TYR A 143 -18.08 2.69 -5.02
C TYR A 143 -17.89 3.57 -3.77
N ILE A 144 -17.93 2.98 -2.56
CA ILE A 144 -17.65 3.68 -1.30
C ILE A 144 -16.23 4.27 -1.32
N ASN A 145 -15.22 3.46 -1.67
CA ASN A 145 -13.82 3.92 -1.74
C ASN A 145 -13.65 5.07 -2.75
N THR A 146 -14.35 5.01 -3.89
CA THR A 146 -14.35 6.08 -4.89
C THR A 146 -14.93 7.37 -4.34
N ARG A 147 -16.07 7.31 -3.63
CA ARG A 147 -16.64 8.49 -2.96
C ARG A 147 -15.71 9.06 -1.88
N LEU A 148 -15.04 8.21 -1.11
CA LEU A 148 -14.09 8.65 -0.07
C LEU A 148 -12.86 9.34 -0.69
N VAL A 149 -12.28 8.79 -1.76
CA VAL A 149 -11.16 9.43 -2.48
C VAL A 149 -11.60 10.77 -3.08
N TRP A 150 -12.80 10.86 -3.66
CA TRP A 150 -13.34 12.12 -4.17
C TRP A 150 -13.59 13.14 -3.05
N SER A 151 -14.14 12.75 -1.90
CA SER A 151 -14.32 13.68 -0.77
C SER A 151 -12.99 14.19 -0.22
N LEU A 152 -11.94 13.36 -0.20
CA LEU A 152 -10.58 13.80 0.16
C LEU A 152 -10.02 14.80 -0.87
N ALA A 153 -10.28 14.60 -2.16
CA ALA A 153 -9.84 15.52 -3.20
C ALA A 153 -10.58 16.87 -3.10
N SER A 154 -11.91 16.85 -2.91
CA SER A 154 -12.71 18.06 -2.67
C SER A 154 -12.29 18.80 -1.41
N ALA A 155 -12.10 18.11 -0.27
CA ALA A 155 -11.64 18.72 0.97
C ALA A 155 -10.23 19.31 0.87
N SER A 156 -9.38 18.78 -0.02
CA SER A 156 -8.04 19.34 -0.31
C SER A 156 -8.06 20.51 -1.30
N GLY A 157 -9.23 20.83 -1.87
CA GLY A 157 -9.41 21.74 -3.01
C GLY A 157 -10.47 22.81 -2.79
N ILE A 158 -10.80 23.13 -1.53
CA ILE A 158 -11.60 24.30 -1.16
C ILE A 158 -10.61 25.43 -0.80
N PRO A 159 -10.41 26.45 -1.66
CA PRO A 159 -10.07 27.78 -1.16
C PRO A 159 -11.24 28.24 -0.28
N PRO A 160 -11.02 28.93 0.86
CA PRO A 160 -12.12 29.58 1.55
C PRO A 160 -12.78 30.55 0.56
N ASP A 161 -14.08 30.38 0.32
CA ASP A 161 -14.86 31.38 -0.41
C ASP A 161 -14.71 32.71 0.33
N SER A 162 -14.08 33.67 -0.33
CA SER A 162 -14.03 35.04 0.13
C SER A 162 -15.41 35.67 -0.06
N SER A 163 -16.35 35.29 0.81
CA SER A 163 -17.64 35.95 0.92
C SER A 163 -17.39 37.39 1.38
N ASN A 164 -17.51 38.33 0.45
CA ASN A 164 -17.38 39.75 0.71
C ASN A 164 -18.40 40.18 1.78
N SER A 165 -17.93 40.43 3.00
CA SER A 165 -18.67 41.17 4.02
C SER A 165 -17.74 42.19 4.69
N THR A 166 -17.57 43.31 3.98
CA THR A 166 -17.42 44.66 4.54
C THR A 166 -16.30 44.91 5.56
N GLY A 167 -15.14 45.35 5.03
CA GLY A 167 -14.46 46.52 5.58
C GLY A 167 -13.45 46.35 6.72
N GLN A 168 -12.24 45.84 6.41
CA GLN A 168 -11.04 46.20 7.17
C GLN A 168 -9.74 45.97 6.36
N PRO A 169 -8.81 46.93 6.30
CA PRO A 169 -7.48 46.72 5.72
C PRO A 169 -6.51 46.23 6.80
N ALA A 170 -6.20 44.93 6.83
CA ALA A 170 -5.19 44.35 7.70
C ALA A 170 -4.18 43.53 6.88
N ALA A 171 -2.90 43.71 7.19
CA ALA A 171 -1.75 43.27 6.40
C ALA A 171 -1.81 41.81 5.89
N ALA A 172 -1.58 41.65 4.60
CA ALA A 172 -1.57 40.35 3.93
C ALA A 172 -0.31 39.53 4.24
N SER A 173 -0.35 38.77 5.34
CA SER A 173 0.40 37.51 5.41
C SER A 173 -0.32 36.48 4.52
N PRO A 174 0.36 35.79 3.59
CA PRO A 174 -0.31 34.80 2.74
C PRO A 174 -0.86 33.67 3.61
N PRO A 175 -2.14 33.27 3.45
CA PRO A 175 -2.66 32.11 4.14
C PRO A 175 -1.88 30.89 3.66
N THR A 176 -1.01 30.36 4.52
CA THR A 176 -0.35 29.09 4.28
C THR A 176 -1.41 28.01 4.31
N LEU A 177 -1.91 27.62 3.14
CA LEU A 177 -2.71 26.40 2.98
C LEU A 177 -1.89 25.25 3.56
N ARG A 178 -2.19 24.87 4.80
CA ARG A 178 -1.71 23.61 5.37
C ARG A 178 -2.43 22.51 4.58
N PRO A 179 -1.74 21.73 3.72
CA PRO A 179 -2.39 20.59 3.10
C PRO A 179 -2.88 19.68 4.23
N ALA A 180 -4.07 19.11 4.06
CA ALA A 180 -4.61 18.16 5.04
C ALA A 180 -3.56 17.07 5.31
N VAL A 181 -3.19 16.91 6.59
CA VAL A 181 -2.11 16.01 7.01
C VAL A 181 -2.42 14.62 6.49
N THR A 182 -1.58 14.15 5.56
CA THR A 182 -1.80 12.87 4.89
C THR A 182 -1.53 11.74 5.88
N THR A 183 -2.56 11.04 6.34
CA THR A 183 -2.40 9.84 7.17
C THR A 183 -2.08 8.61 6.33
N ARG A 184 -1.51 7.56 6.95
CA ARG A 184 -1.32 6.25 6.33
C ARG A 184 -2.61 5.71 5.73
N SER A 185 -3.72 5.82 6.46
CA SER A 185 -5.05 5.38 6.04
C SER A 185 -5.53 6.06 4.75
N THR A 186 -5.28 7.36 4.58
CA THR A 186 -5.65 8.07 3.33
C THR A 186 -4.76 7.70 2.14
N GLU A 187 -3.47 7.44 2.36
CA GLU A 187 -2.54 7.03 1.29
C GLU A 187 -2.83 5.59 0.83
N LEU A 188 -3.08 4.67 1.76
CA LEU A 188 -3.49 3.29 1.44
C LEU A 188 -4.83 3.24 0.71
N LEU A 189 -5.82 4.05 1.13
CA LEU A 189 -7.09 4.20 0.41
C LEU A 189 -6.86 4.63 -1.05
N LYS A 190 -6.03 5.66 -1.30
CA LYS A 190 -5.68 6.12 -2.65
C LYS A 190 -4.94 5.04 -3.45
N ARG A 191 -3.97 4.32 -2.84
CA ARG A 191 -3.18 3.25 -3.48
C ARG A 191 -4.06 2.08 -3.91
N ARG A 192 -4.94 1.60 -3.01
CA ARG A 192 -5.88 0.49 -3.27
C ARG A 192 -6.95 0.89 -4.29
N TRP A 193 -7.57 2.06 -4.16
CA TRP A 193 -8.53 2.57 -5.14
C TRP A 193 -7.93 2.69 -6.56
N ARG A 194 -6.70 3.22 -6.71
CA ARG A 194 -5.99 3.26 -8.00
C ARG A 194 -5.64 1.88 -8.56
N HIS A 195 -5.55 0.84 -7.73
CA HIS A 195 -5.36 -0.54 -8.19
C HIS A 195 -6.66 -1.15 -8.71
N ASP A 196 -7.78 -0.86 -8.05
CA ASP A 196 -9.10 -1.39 -8.39
C ASP A 196 -9.69 -0.69 -9.63
N MET A 197 -9.64 0.64 -9.70
CA MET A 197 -10.19 1.39 -10.85
C MET A 197 -9.53 1.05 -12.18
N ARG A 198 -8.28 0.60 -12.19
CA ARG A 198 -7.59 0.10 -13.40
C ARG A 198 -8.07 -1.29 -13.84
N ARG A 199 -8.78 -2.01 -12.98
CA ARG A 199 -9.28 -3.38 -13.20
C ARG A 199 -10.78 -3.45 -13.41
N VAL A 200 -11.53 -2.56 -12.78
CA VAL A 200 -13.00 -2.45 -12.91
C VAL A 200 -13.49 -2.54 -14.36
N PRO A 201 -12.92 -1.87 -15.38
CA PRO A 201 -13.43 -1.98 -16.76
C PRO A 201 -13.37 -3.40 -17.31
N LEU A 202 -12.23 -4.08 -17.16
CA LEU A 202 -12.03 -5.45 -17.65
C LEU A 202 -12.82 -6.47 -16.81
N PHE A 203 -12.90 -6.26 -15.49
CA PHE A 203 -13.69 -7.08 -14.58
C PHE A 203 -15.20 -6.97 -14.83
N ALA A 204 -15.70 -5.77 -15.11
CA ALA A 204 -17.09 -5.52 -15.46
C ALA A 204 -17.44 -6.14 -16.82
N LEU A 205 -16.57 -6.00 -17.83
CA LEU A 205 -16.74 -6.67 -19.12
C LEU A 205 -16.81 -8.19 -18.97
N MET A 206 -15.90 -8.78 -18.19
CA MET A 206 -15.93 -10.21 -17.88
C MET A 206 -17.23 -10.62 -17.17
N PHE A 207 -17.72 -9.83 -16.21
CA PHE A 207 -18.99 -10.10 -15.54
C PHE A 207 -20.20 -10.05 -16.49
N VAL A 208 -20.21 -9.12 -17.45
CA VAL A 208 -21.27 -9.01 -18.47
C VAL A 208 -21.23 -10.18 -19.46
N VAL A 209 -20.04 -10.57 -19.92
CA VAL A 209 -19.87 -11.67 -20.89
C VAL A 209 -20.10 -13.05 -20.26
N CYS A 210 -19.58 -13.28 -19.06
CA CYS A 210 -19.65 -14.59 -18.40
C CYS A 210 -20.91 -14.76 -17.54
N GLY A 211 -21.60 -13.68 -17.17
CA GLY A 211 -22.83 -13.70 -16.39
C GLY A 211 -22.71 -14.57 -15.13
N GLU A 212 -23.57 -15.58 -15.02
CA GLU A 212 -23.59 -16.51 -13.88
C GLU A 212 -22.35 -17.41 -13.78
N PHE A 213 -21.60 -17.62 -14.87
CA PHE A 213 -20.35 -18.39 -14.87
C PHE A 213 -19.14 -17.59 -14.38
N THR A 214 -19.28 -16.29 -14.09
CA THR A 214 -18.19 -15.44 -13.61
C THR A 214 -17.40 -16.00 -12.42
N PRO A 215 -18.00 -16.66 -11.40
CA PRO A 215 -17.25 -17.27 -10.31
C PRO A 215 -16.22 -18.32 -10.77
N LEU A 216 -16.49 -19.05 -11.86
CA LEU A 216 -15.54 -20.03 -12.43
C LEU A 216 -14.41 -19.31 -13.19
N VAL A 217 -14.75 -18.31 -13.98
CA VAL A 217 -13.77 -17.55 -14.80
C VAL A 217 -12.82 -16.74 -13.91
N VAL A 218 -13.32 -16.18 -12.80
CA VAL A 218 -12.52 -15.48 -11.79
C VAL A 218 -11.42 -16.37 -11.20
N LEU A 219 -11.68 -17.68 -11.01
CA LEU A 219 -10.68 -18.63 -10.51
C LEU A 219 -9.52 -18.84 -11.51
N ALA A 220 -9.77 -18.69 -12.81
CA ALA A 220 -8.76 -18.79 -13.86
C ALA A 220 -7.96 -17.48 -14.06
N LEU A 221 -8.58 -16.31 -13.85
CA LEU A 221 -8.01 -14.99 -14.18
C LEU A 221 -7.81 -14.05 -12.97
N PRO A 222 -7.01 -14.43 -11.94
CA PRO A 222 -6.87 -13.66 -10.69
C PRO A 222 -6.28 -12.24 -10.89
N GLY A 223 -5.56 -11.99 -11.99
CA GLY A 223 -4.96 -10.68 -12.28
C GLY A 223 -5.98 -9.58 -12.64
N VAL A 224 -7.17 -9.97 -13.10
CA VAL A 224 -8.26 -9.09 -13.55
C VAL A 224 -9.11 -8.57 -12.37
N VAL A 225 -9.08 -9.28 -11.24
CA VAL A 225 -10.00 -9.08 -10.12
C VAL A 225 -9.57 -7.88 -9.25
N PRO A 226 -10.46 -6.89 -8.98
CA PRO A 226 -10.25 -5.86 -7.95
C PRO A 226 -10.00 -6.48 -6.57
N LEU A 227 -9.26 -5.80 -5.69
CA LEU A 227 -8.92 -6.28 -4.35
C LEU A 227 -10.16 -6.68 -3.55
N THR A 228 -11.18 -5.82 -3.54
CA THR A 228 -12.46 -6.06 -2.84
C THR A 228 -13.25 -7.26 -3.37
N CYS A 229 -12.90 -7.79 -4.55
CA CYS A 229 -13.57 -8.92 -5.19
C CYS A 229 -12.73 -10.21 -5.18
N ARG A 230 -11.57 -10.25 -4.50
CA ARG A 230 -10.71 -11.44 -4.43
C ARG A 230 -11.25 -12.45 -3.41
N ILE A 231 -11.52 -13.68 -3.85
CA ILE A 231 -11.96 -14.77 -2.98
C ILE A 231 -10.82 -15.13 -2.00
N PRO A 232 -11.08 -15.37 -0.70
CA PRO A 232 -10.03 -15.70 0.27
C PRO A 232 -9.08 -16.82 -0.17
N ARG A 233 -9.60 -17.96 -0.66
CA ARG A 233 -8.79 -19.08 -1.18
C ARG A 233 -7.89 -18.70 -2.36
N GLN A 234 -8.24 -17.65 -3.13
CA GLN A 234 -7.34 -17.10 -4.17
C GLN A 234 -6.23 -16.26 -3.55
N VAL A 235 -6.54 -15.44 -2.53
CA VAL A 235 -5.54 -14.65 -1.80
C VAL A 235 -4.50 -15.60 -1.18
N ASP A 236 -4.93 -16.67 -0.53
CA ASP A 236 -4.03 -17.65 0.10
C ASP A 236 -3.14 -18.38 -0.94
N LYS A 237 -3.72 -18.74 -2.10
CA LYS A 237 -2.95 -19.32 -3.22
C LYS A 237 -1.93 -18.34 -3.78
N LEU A 238 -2.28 -17.05 -3.90
CA LEU A 238 -1.39 -16.00 -4.36
C LEU A 238 -0.27 -15.71 -3.34
N ARG A 239 -0.56 -15.70 -2.03
CA ARG A 239 0.42 -15.57 -0.94
C ARG A 239 1.43 -16.70 -0.97
N ARG A 240 0.98 -17.97 -1.00
CA ARG A 240 1.87 -19.15 -1.11
C ARG A 240 2.74 -19.10 -2.36
N ALA A 241 2.18 -18.72 -3.51
CA ALA A 241 2.95 -18.56 -4.74
C ALA A 241 3.97 -17.42 -4.67
N ALA A 242 3.62 -16.29 -4.03
CA ALA A 242 4.51 -15.16 -3.83
C ALA A 242 5.71 -15.51 -2.94
N GLU A 243 5.50 -16.21 -1.84
CA GLU A 243 6.57 -16.68 -0.97
C GLU A 243 7.45 -17.75 -1.65
N ALA A 244 6.84 -18.70 -2.38
CA ALA A 244 7.61 -19.68 -3.15
C ALA A 244 8.53 -19.01 -4.18
N ARG A 245 8.03 -17.98 -4.87
CA ARG A 245 8.81 -17.15 -5.80
C ARG A 245 9.95 -16.40 -5.08
N ARG A 246 9.70 -15.86 -3.89
CA ARG A 246 10.71 -15.20 -3.04
C ARG A 246 11.82 -16.17 -2.65
N ARG A 247 11.49 -17.36 -2.14
CA ARG A 247 12.46 -18.42 -1.80
C ARG A 247 13.29 -18.83 -3.02
N ALA A 248 12.65 -19.03 -4.18
CA ALA A 248 13.37 -19.34 -5.42
C ALA A 248 14.30 -18.21 -5.88
N SER A 249 13.90 -16.95 -5.69
CA SER A 249 14.72 -15.77 -6.00
C SER A 249 15.88 -15.58 -5.02
N ALA A 250 15.73 -15.99 -3.76
CA ALA A 250 16.80 -16.00 -2.76
C ALA A 250 17.83 -17.09 -3.05
N GLY A 251 17.37 -18.29 -3.44
CA GLY A 251 18.26 -19.38 -3.85
C GLY A 251 19.16 -19.01 -5.03
N ARG A 252 18.66 -18.20 -5.99
CA ARG A 252 19.49 -17.68 -7.09
C ARG A 252 20.60 -16.74 -6.62
N ILE A 253 20.30 -15.81 -5.71
CA ILE A 253 21.33 -14.94 -5.12
C ILE A 253 22.40 -15.77 -4.41
N ILE A 254 21.99 -16.73 -3.58
CA ILE A 254 22.93 -17.61 -2.87
C ILE A 254 23.80 -18.39 -3.85
N GLN A 255 23.21 -18.97 -4.91
CA GLN A 255 23.95 -19.69 -5.93
C GLN A 255 24.91 -18.78 -6.72
N GLU A 256 24.50 -17.56 -7.08
CA GLU A 256 25.35 -16.57 -7.73
C GLU A 256 26.51 -16.11 -6.83
N GLU A 257 26.30 -16.03 -5.50
CA GLU A 257 27.39 -15.77 -4.52
C GLU A 257 28.33 -16.99 -4.41
N GLU A 258 27.81 -18.21 -4.28
CA GLU A 258 28.61 -19.45 -4.17
C GLU A 258 29.43 -19.72 -5.44
N GLU A 259 28.87 -19.49 -6.63
CA GLU A 259 29.58 -19.62 -7.91
C GLU A 259 30.69 -18.56 -8.05
N ALA A 260 30.43 -17.30 -7.67
CA ALA A 260 31.43 -16.24 -7.74
C ALA A 260 32.56 -16.39 -6.70
N GLU A 261 32.28 -16.96 -5.52
CA GLU A 261 33.29 -17.30 -4.52
C GLU A 261 34.19 -18.44 -5.04
N ALA A 262 33.62 -19.48 -5.64
CA ALA A 262 34.38 -20.59 -6.23
C ALA A 262 35.24 -20.18 -7.45
N GLU A 263 34.75 -19.29 -8.31
CA GLU A 263 35.55 -18.72 -9.41
C GLU A 263 36.74 -17.91 -8.87
N ALA A 264 36.54 -17.10 -7.83
CA ALA A 264 37.61 -16.31 -7.22
C ALA A 264 38.68 -17.18 -6.53
N GLU A 265 38.29 -18.28 -5.86
CA GLU A 265 39.25 -19.25 -5.30
C GLU A 265 40.10 -19.91 -6.40
N ALA A 266 39.48 -20.32 -7.51
CA ALA A 266 40.18 -20.93 -8.64
C ALA A 266 41.15 -19.96 -9.35
N GLU A 267 40.81 -18.66 -9.46
CA GLU A 267 41.74 -17.65 -9.98
C GLU A 267 42.91 -17.39 -9.02
N ALA A 268 42.69 -17.45 -7.70
CA ALA A 268 43.72 -17.23 -6.70
C ALA A 268 44.73 -18.38 -6.58
N GLU A 269 44.31 -19.64 -6.79
CA GLU A 269 45.25 -20.77 -6.90
C GLU A 269 46.21 -20.63 -8.11
N GLY A 270 45.86 -19.78 -9.09
CA GLY A 270 46.68 -19.47 -10.26
C GLY A 270 47.57 -18.22 -10.15
N ALA A 271 47.50 -17.45 -9.05
CA ALA A 271 48.15 -16.14 -8.92
C ALA A 271 49.05 -16.03 -7.66
N ASP A 272 50.22 -15.40 -7.81
CA ASP A 272 51.18 -15.23 -6.70
C ASP A 272 50.56 -14.52 -5.48
N ALA A 273 50.90 -15.02 -4.29
CA ALA A 273 50.16 -14.88 -3.02
C ALA A 273 50.17 -13.48 -2.34
N ASN A 274 49.83 -12.42 -3.08
CA ASN A 274 49.72 -11.05 -2.58
C ASN A 274 48.41 -10.33 -2.98
N GLY A 275 47.49 -11.03 -3.64
CA GLY A 275 46.15 -10.52 -3.93
C GLY A 275 45.25 -10.56 -2.70
N VAL A 276 44.77 -9.41 -2.24
CA VAL A 276 43.65 -9.36 -1.28
C VAL A 276 42.39 -9.80 -2.04
N HIS A 277 41.77 -10.90 -1.62
CA HIS A 277 40.45 -11.32 -2.14
C HIS A 277 39.40 -10.25 -1.81
N GLU A 278 39.12 -9.38 -2.78
CA GLU A 278 37.95 -8.50 -2.72
C GLU A 278 36.76 -9.29 -3.27
N SER A 279 35.84 -9.67 -2.38
CA SER A 279 34.66 -10.45 -2.75
C SER A 279 33.79 -9.71 -3.76
N ASN A 280 33.42 -10.40 -4.84
CA ASN A 280 32.66 -9.84 -5.95
C ASN A 280 31.32 -9.26 -5.43
N PRO A 281 31.08 -7.94 -5.52
CA PRO A 281 29.90 -7.32 -4.92
C PRO A 281 28.61 -7.79 -5.61
N LEU A 282 27.56 -8.01 -4.82
CA LEU A 282 26.23 -8.37 -5.33
C LEU A 282 25.75 -7.33 -6.34
N SER A 283 25.76 -7.69 -7.62
CA SER A 283 25.42 -6.76 -8.69
C SER A 283 24.09 -6.06 -8.41
N ARG A 284 24.09 -4.72 -8.46
CA ARG A 284 22.88 -3.91 -8.33
C ARG A 284 21.75 -4.34 -9.28
N ALA A 285 22.09 -4.97 -10.40
CA ALA A 285 21.14 -5.62 -11.30
C ALA A 285 20.47 -6.85 -10.66
N ALA A 286 21.26 -7.82 -10.17
CA ALA A 286 20.78 -9.01 -9.47
C ALA A 286 19.90 -8.63 -8.25
N VAL A 287 20.36 -7.67 -7.42
CA VAL A 287 19.57 -7.10 -6.31
C VAL A 287 18.23 -6.54 -6.81
N THR A 288 18.23 -5.71 -7.85
CA THR A 288 17.00 -5.11 -8.39
C THR A 288 16.05 -6.16 -8.96
N ALA A 289 16.57 -7.16 -9.65
CA ALA A 289 15.79 -8.25 -10.24
C ALA A 289 15.22 -9.19 -9.16
N HIS A 290 16.00 -9.51 -8.12
CA HIS A 290 15.54 -10.23 -6.95
C HIS A 290 14.39 -9.50 -6.27
N VAL A 291 14.57 -8.23 -5.87
CA VAL A 291 13.52 -7.44 -5.19
C VAL A 291 12.25 -7.37 -6.05
N ALA A 292 12.39 -7.27 -7.37
CA ALA A 292 11.27 -7.27 -8.30
C ALA A 292 10.49 -8.60 -8.33
N ARG A 293 11.18 -9.76 -8.24
CA ARG A 293 10.57 -11.10 -8.15
C ARG A 293 9.94 -11.32 -6.78
N SER A 294 10.70 -11.09 -5.71
CA SER A 294 10.34 -11.30 -4.30
C SER A 294 9.11 -10.49 -3.83
N LEU A 295 8.85 -9.35 -4.47
CA LEU A 295 7.68 -8.49 -4.24
C LEU A 295 6.63 -8.53 -5.37
N ASN A 296 6.77 -9.41 -6.36
CA ASN A 296 5.87 -9.54 -7.51
C ASN A 296 5.60 -8.23 -8.29
N LEU A 297 6.60 -7.35 -8.37
CA LEU A 297 6.51 -6.11 -9.14
C LEU A 297 6.54 -6.36 -10.67
N ILE A 298 7.08 -7.52 -11.07
CA ILE A 298 7.05 -8.06 -12.44
C ILE A 298 6.14 -9.29 -12.53
N SER A 299 5.60 -9.56 -13.73
CA SER A 299 4.73 -10.72 -13.95
C SER A 299 5.48 -12.05 -13.73
N PRO A 300 4.86 -13.11 -13.21
CA PRO A 300 5.47 -14.45 -13.12
C PRO A 300 5.86 -15.05 -14.48
N LEU A 301 5.33 -14.54 -15.59
CA LEU A 301 5.74 -14.97 -16.93
C LEU A 301 7.22 -14.67 -17.22
N TRP A 302 7.80 -13.67 -16.53
CA TRP A 302 9.20 -13.30 -16.69
C TRP A 302 10.16 -14.34 -16.10
N ASP A 303 9.70 -15.16 -15.15
CA ASP A 303 10.52 -16.23 -14.57
C ASP A 303 10.62 -17.46 -15.49
N ARG A 304 9.73 -17.55 -16.50
CA ARG A 304 9.70 -18.61 -17.52
C ARG A 304 10.52 -18.28 -18.76
N LEU A 305 10.93 -17.02 -18.91
CA LEU A 305 11.78 -16.58 -20.00
C LEU A 305 13.23 -16.61 -19.50
N PRO A 306 14.20 -17.10 -20.30
CA PRO A 306 15.62 -17.08 -19.94
C PRO A 306 16.19 -15.66 -20.15
N LEU A 307 15.69 -14.70 -19.37
CA LEU A 307 16.10 -13.30 -19.43
C LEU A 307 17.19 -13.04 -18.38
N PRO A 308 18.32 -12.40 -18.76
CA PRO A 308 19.37 -12.06 -17.81
C PRO A 308 18.90 -11.00 -16.81
N ASP A 309 19.45 -11.03 -15.61
CA ASP A 309 19.03 -10.17 -14.50
C ASP A 309 19.22 -8.68 -14.80
N ALA A 310 20.21 -8.30 -15.61
CA ALA A 310 20.35 -6.94 -16.14
C ALA A 310 19.12 -6.45 -16.93
N ALA A 311 18.51 -7.30 -17.76
CA ALA A 311 17.31 -6.95 -18.53
C ALA A 311 16.06 -6.85 -17.62
N VAL A 312 15.93 -7.77 -16.66
CA VAL A 312 14.87 -7.73 -15.64
C VAL A 312 14.99 -6.46 -14.78
N ALA A 313 16.21 -6.14 -14.34
CA ALA A 313 16.53 -4.97 -13.53
C ALA A 313 16.19 -3.67 -14.26
N LEU A 314 16.59 -3.51 -15.53
CA LEU A 314 16.29 -2.32 -16.33
C LEU A 314 14.78 -2.01 -16.33
N LEU A 315 13.97 -3.02 -16.64
CA LEU A 315 12.51 -2.93 -16.75
C LEU A 315 11.80 -2.80 -15.39
N ALA A 316 12.36 -3.41 -14.34
CA ALA A 316 11.79 -3.35 -12.99
C ALA A 316 12.23 -2.12 -12.20
N SER A 317 13.38 -1.50 -12.51
CA SER A 317 14.04 -0.45 -11.71
C SER A 317 13.12 0.70 -11.28
N ARG A 318 12.22 1.15 -12.17
CA ARG A 318 11.25 2.21 -11.87
C ARG A 318 10.18 1.76 -10.88
N LYS A 319 9.75 0.49 -10.95
CA LYS A 319 8.77 -0.10 -10.01
C LYS A 319 9.40 -0.38 -8.65
N VAL A 320 10.63 -0.93 -8.64
CA VAL A 320 11.38 -1.18 -7.40
C VAL A 320 11.59 0.12 -6.63
N ARG A 321 12.15 1.16 -7.27
CA ARG A 321 12.31 2.49 -6.65
C ARG A 321 10.99 3.09 -6.17
N ALA A 322 9.91 3.00 -6.97
CA ALA A 322 8.60 3.49 -6.55
C ALA A 322 7.99 2.71 -5.38
N HIS A 323 8.36 1.43 -5.20
CA HIS A 323 7.93 0.61 -4.06
C HIS A 323 8.77 0.87 -2.81
N VAL A 324 10.09 1.02 -2.94
CA VAL A 324 10.98 1.44 -1.84
C VAL A 324 10.56 2.81 -1.29
N ALA A 325 10.35 3.79 -2.16
CA ALA A 325 9.84 5.12 -1.77
C ALA A 325 8.43 5.07 -1.14
N TYR A 326 7.61 4.07 -1.50
CA TYR A 326 6.35 3.80 -0.82
C TYR A 326 6.58 3.23 0.59
N LEU A 327 7.49 2.27 0.77
CA LEU A 327 7.76 1.66 2.07
C LEU A 327 8.33 2.66 3.09
N ILE A 328 9.23 3.55 2.66
CA ILE A 328 9.76 4.63 3.52
C ILE A 328 8.63 5.58 3.95
N ARG A 329 7.74 5.94 3.01
CA ARG A 329 6.56 6.76 3.32
C ARG A 329 5.57 6.03 4.24
N ASP A 330 5.33 4.73 4.02
CA ASP A 330 4.44 3.91 4.85
C ASP A 330 4.99 3.77 6.28
N GLY A 331 6.31 3.54 6.43
CA GLY A 331 7.00 3.52 7.72
C GLY A 331 6.83 4.81 8.51
N HIS A 332 7.11 5.96 7.89
CA HIS A 332 6.94 7.27 8.52
C HIS A 332 5.48 7.59 8.89
N LEU A 333 4.52 7.26 8.02
CA LEU A 333 3.10 7.48 8.31
C LEU A 333 2.55 6.48 9.35
N LEU A 334 3.19 5.32 9.51
CA LEU A 334 2.87 4.33 10.53
C LEU A 334 3.43 4.74 11.90
N SER A 335 4.68 5.20 11.99
CA SER A 335 5.25 5.71 13.25
C SER A 335 4.47 6.93 13.77
N GLN A 336 4.10 7.86 12.89
CA GLN A 336 3.18 8.96 13.21
C GLN A 336 1.81 8.52 13.76
N ALA A 337 1.34 7.32 13.42
CA ALA A 337 0.07 6.77 13.88
C ALA A 337 0.20 5.91 15.15
N GLY A 338 1.38 5.83 15.76
CA GLY A 338 1.66 4.99 16.95
C GLY A 338 2.21 3.59 16.63
N GLY A 339 2.82 3.41 15.45
CA GLY A 339 3.57 2.21 15.09
C GLY A 339 2.72 0.95 14.86
N VAL A 340 3.36 -0.22 14.97
CA VAL A 340 2.72 -1.54 14.80
C VAL A 340 1.50 -1.77 15.72
N PRO A 341 1.48 -1.31 17.00
CA PRO A 341 0.30 -1.44 17.86
C PRO A 341 -0.96 -0.77 17.30
N ALA A 342 -0.82 0.26 16.45
CA ALA A 342 -1.96 0.94 15.83
C ALA A 342 -2.64 0.14 14.70
N LEU A 343 -2.03 -0.94 14.20
CA LEU A 343 -2.55 -1.73 13.08
C LEU A 343 -3.66 -2.71 13.52
N GLU A 344 -4.64 -2.93 12.65
CA GLU A 344 -5.53 -4.11 12.68
C GLU A 344 -4.79 -5.35 12.16
N ASP A 345 -5.17 -6.56 12.60
CA ASP A 345 -4.45 -7.80 12.27
C ASP A 345 -4.33 -8.07 10.76
N ASP A 346 -5.40 -7.82 9.99
CA ASP A 346 -5.37 -7.88 8.51
C ASP A 346 -4.33 -6.92 7.91
N GLU A 347 -4.20 -5.72 8.49
CA GLU A 347 -3.32 -4.67 8.02
C GLU A 347 -1.86 -4.91 8.43
N VAL A 348 -1.61 -5.66 9.51
CA VAL A 348 -0.29 -6.22 9.82
C VAL A 348 0.13 -7.21 8.72
N ALA A 349 -0.72 -8.19 8.41
CA ALA A 349 -0.42 -9.17 7.36
C ALA A 349 -0.15 -8.51 6.00
N LEU A 350 -0.96 -7.52 5.61
CA LEU A 350 -0.75 -6.76 4.37
C LEU A 350 0.53 -5.89 4.42
N ALA A 351 0.88 -5.32 5.58
CA ALA A 351 2.12 -4.56 5.75
C ALA A 351 3.37 -5.45 5.67
N CYS A 352 3.29 -6.68 6.16
CA CYS A 352 4.30 -7.73 6.02
C CYS A 352 4.46 -8.17 4.55
N GLU A 353 3.34 -8.41 3.84
CA GLU A 353 3.36 -8.73 2.40
C GLU A 353 4.04 -7.64 1.55
N ASP A 354 3.68 -6.36 1.77
CA ASP A 354 4.30 -5.21 1.10
C ASP A 354 5.83 -5.13 1.36
N ARG A 355 6.31 -5.65 2.50
CA ARG A 355 7.72 -5.62 2.94
C ARG A 355 8.52 -6.88 2.59
N GLY A 356 7.91 -7.88 1.97
CA GLY A 356 8.61 -9.13 1.65
C GLY A 356 8.76 -10.10 2.83
N LEU A 357 7.98 -9.93 3.90
CA LEU A 357 7.95 -10.85 5.03
C LEU A 357 7.05 -12.09 4.75
N PRO A 358 7.29 -13.24 5.40
CA PRO A 358 6.43 -14.42 5.29
C PRO A 358 5.14 -14.25 6.11
N VAL A 359 3.99 -14.61 5.54
CA VAL A 359 2.67 -14.44 6.16
C VAL A 359 1.81 -15.71 6.15
N VAL A 360 2.16 -16.70 5.33
CA VAL A 360 1.44 -17.95 5.24
C VAL A 360 1.58 -18.73 6.54
N ASP A 361 0.44 -19.13 7.10
CA ASP A 361 0.34 -20.00 8.29
C ASP A 361 1.03 -19.40 9.55
N ARG A 362 1.11 -18.06 9.64
CA ARG A 362 1.63 -17.26 10.78
C ARG A 362 0.51 -16.66 11.63
N SER A 363 0.77 -16.44 12.92
CA SER A 363 -0.15 -15.74 13.81
C SER A 363 -0.04 -14.21 13.69
N ALA A 364 -1.10 -13.48 14.02
CA ALA A 364 -1.06 -12.01 14.03
C ALA A 364 -0.06 -11.45 15.07
N ALA A 365 0.25 -12.19 16.14
CA ALA A 365 1.26 -11.81 17.12
C ALA A 365 2.68 -11.90 16.51
N ASP A 366 3.03 -13.05 15.89
CA ASP A 366 4.34 -13.24 15.26
C ASP A 366 4.57 -12.19 14.15
N LEU A 367 3.53 -11.87 13.37
CA LEU A 367 3.61 -10.87 12.31
C LEU A 367 3.79 -9.45 12.84
N ARG A 368 3.25 -9.12 14.03
CA ARG A 368 3.51 -7.83 14.68
C ARG A 368 4.95 -7.74 15.17
N GLU A 369 5.49 -8.83 15.71
CA GLU A 369 6.89 -8.89 16.14
C GLU A 369 7.85 -8.74 14.96
N GLU A 370 7.70 -9.53 13.89
CA GLU A 370 8.53 -9.43 12.69
C GLU A 370 8.43 -8.06 12.00
N LEU A 371 7.23 -7.47 11.95
CA LEU A 371 7.03 -6.13 11.40
C LEU A 371 7.73 -5.05 12.24
N GLY A 372 7.72 -5.21 13.57
CA GLY A 372 8.46 -4.34 14.49
C GLY A 372 9.96 -4.40 14.21
N GLN A 373 10.53 -5.60 14.25
CA GLN A 373 11.95 -5.84 13.96
C GLN A 373 12.37 -5.30 12.57
N TRP A 374 11.52 -5.46 11.55
CA TRP A 374 11.77 -4.90 10.22
C TRP A 374 11.81 -3.36 10.23
N LEU A 375 10.90 -2.70 10.95
CA LEU A 375 10.82 -1.24 11.04
C LEU A 375 11.97 -0.65 11.86
N ASP A 376 12.42 -1.35 12.92
CA ASP A 376 13.64 -1.02 13.67
C ASP A 376 14.86 -1.00 12.75
N LEU A 377 15.06 -2.09 12.00
CA LEU A 377 16.17 -2.26 11.06
C LEU A 377 16.10 -1.28 9.87
N ALA A 378 14.91 -0.95 9.38
CA ALA A 378 14.70 0.07 8.35
C ALA A 378 14.94 1.51 8.85
N GLY A 379 15.11 1.69 10.16
CA GLY A 379 15.43 2.97 10.78
C GLY A 379 14.22 3.86 11.07
N GLU A 380 13.04 3.30 11.31
CA GLU A 380 11.83 4.06 11.63
C GLU A 380 11.69 4.44 13.11
N ASN A 381 12.42 3.78 14.02
CA ASN A 381 12.40 4.06 15.46
C ASN A 381 13.52 5.01 15.96
N PHE A 382 14.35 5.58 15.08
CA PHE A 382 15.36 6.58 15.44
C PHE A 382 14.77 7.98 15.66
N GLY A 383 14.07 8.18 16.77
CA GLY A 383 13.59 9.49 17.22
C GLY A 383 14.67 10.43 17.80
N GLY A 384 15.94 10.28 17.41
CA GLY A 384 17.09 10.86 18.12
C GLY A 384 18.09 11.70 17.32
N GLU A 385 18.04 11.70 15.98
CA GLU A 385 18.89 12.61 15.18
C GLU A 385 18.19 13.95 14.96
N ASN A 386 18.82 15.07 15.34
CA ASN A 386 18.32 16.45 15.18
C ASN A 386 18.18 16.91 13.71
N GLY A 387 18.27 16.00 12.74
CA GLY A 387 18.06 16.25 11.32
C GLY A 387 16.60 16.08 10.91
N SER A 388 16.20 16.74 9.83
CA SER A 388 14.92 16.41 9.19
C SER A 388 14.94 14.95 8.73
N PRO A 389 13.94 14.12 9.06
CA PRO A 389 13.85 12.73 8.57
C PRO A 389 13.65 12.65 7.05
N TRP A 390 13.44 13.80 6.40
CA TRP A 390 13.32 13.99 4.96
C TRP A 390 14.55 14.71 4.36
N SER A 391 15.68 14.76 5.06
CA SER A 391 16.94 15.21 4.46
C SER A 391 17.37 14.26 3.32
N PRO A 392 18.04 14.73 2.26
CA PRO A 392 18.45 13.85 1.15
C PRO A 392 19.34 12.69 1.59
N GLU A 393 20.18 12.91 2.60
CA GLU A 393 21.10 11.90 3.17
C GLU A 393 20.35 10.88 4.02
N ALA A 394 19.42 11.30 4.88
CA ALA A 394 18.59 10.40 5.66
C ALA A 394 17.69 9.53 4.76
N VAL A 395 17.12 10.11 3.70
CA VAL A 395 16.33 9.37 2.70
C VAL A 395 17.21 8.38 1.95
N ALA A 396 18.41 8.76 1.49
CA ALA A 396 19.33 7.85 0.81
C ALA A 396 19.76 6.67 1.72
N ARG A 397 20.10 6.94 2.98
CA ARG A 397 20.43 5.91 3.98
C ARG A 397 19.25 4.95 4.22
N LYS A 398 18.02 5.48 4.34
CA LYS A 398 16.81 4.65 4.44
C LYS A 398 16.53 3.85 3.17
N GLU A 399 16.74 4.41 1.98
CA GLU A 399 16.64 3.66 0.72
C GLU A 399 17.64 2.49 0.68
N ALA A 400 18.89 2.70 1.11
CA ALA A 400 19.91 1.63 1.19
C ALA A 400 19.52 0.53 2.19
N LEU A 401 19.09 0.88 3.41
CA LEU A 401 18.65 -0.09 4.42
C LEU A 401 17.41 -0.88 3.96
N VAL A 402 16.41 -0.21 3.38
CA VAL A 402 15.19 -0.87 2.86
C VAL A 402 15.52 -1.78 1.68
N VAL A 403 16.37 -1.36 0.74
CA VAL A 403 16.82 -2.23 -0.36
C VAL A 403 17.57 -3.45 0.17
N SER A 404 18.44 -3.26 1.17
CA SER A 404 19.19 -4.34 1.81
C SER A 404 18.27 -5.35 2.50
N LEU A 405 17.29 -4.88 3.28
CA LEU A 405 16.26 -5.74 3.90
C LEU A 405 15.42 -6.50 2.87
N LEU A 406 15.13 -5.90 1.71
CA LEU A 406 14.36 -6.54 0.62
C LEU A 406 15.20 -7.51 -0.23
N ALA A 407 16.52 -7.38 -0.19
CA ALA A 407 17.48 -8.23 -0.90
C ALA A 407 18.01 -9.38 -0.03
N ALA A 408 17.82 -9.30 1.29
CA ALA A 408 18.28 -10.31 2.24
C ALA A 408 17.73 -11.71 1.88
N PRO A 409 18.59 -12.71 1.62
CA PRO A 409 18.15 -14.04 1.20
C PRO A 409 17.53 -14.85 2.34
N LYS A 410 17.72 -14.42 3.60
CA LYS A 410 17.24 -15.06 4.83
C LYS A 410 16.63 -13.99 5.76
N TRP A 411 15.59 -14.35 6.49
CA TRP A 411 14.93 -13.53 7.52
C TRP A 411 14.59 -14.43 8.72
N PRO A 412 14.71 -13.97 9.99
CA PRO A 412 15.14 -12.63 10.42
C PRO A 412 16.61 -12.32 10.15
N LEU A 413 16.94 -11.04 10.07
CA LEU A 413 18.32 -10.54 9.97
C LEU A 413 18.68 -9.80 11.27
N ASN A 414 19.92 -9.94 11.74
CA ASN A 414 20.43 -9.08 12.79
C ASN A 414 21.05 -7.81 12.19
N ARG A 415 21.32 -6.81 13.04
CA ARG A 415 21.84 -5.51 12.59
C ARG A 415 23.21 -5.60 11.90
N GLN A 416 24.11 -6.44 12.42
CA GLN A 416 25.44 -6.65 11.83
C GLN A 416 25.35 -7.24 10.42
N GLY A 417 24.48 -8.23 10.21
CA GLY A 417 24.20 -8.81 8.90
C GLY A 417 23.58 -7.81 7.93
N LEU A 418 22.73 -6.90 8.42
CA LEU A 418 22.17 -5.82 7.59
C LEU A 418 23.24 -4.80 7.17
N GLU A 419 24.08 -4.37 8.10
CA GLU A 419 25.16 -3.41 7.82
C GLU A 419 26.22 -4.03 6.88
N ALA A 420 26.54 -5.31 7.05
CA ALA A 420 27.39 -6.06 6.12
C ALA A 420 26.79 -6.13 4.71
N LEU A 421 25.51 -6.50 4.60
CA LEU A 421 24.81 -6.62 3.30
C LEU A 421 24.60 -5.27 2.62
N ALA A 422 24.33 -4.19 3.36
CA ALA A 422 24.32 -2.84 2.82
C ALA A 422 25.70 -2.45 2.26
N SER A 423 26.79 -2.76 2.97
CA SER A 423 28.15 -2.50 2.50
C SER A 423 28.58 -3.33 1.28
N LYS A 424 27.89 -4.45 0.98
CA LYS A 424 28.02 -5.23 -0.26
C LYS A 424 27.25 -4.62 -1.43
N ILE A 425 26.14 -3.92 -1.18
CA ILE A 425 25.24 -3.35 -2.21
C ILE A 425 25.65 -1.93 -2.62
N GLU A 426 26.38 -1.20 -1.76
CA GLU A 426 26.87 0.16 -2.02
C GLU A 426 28.19 0.23 -2.80
N ARG A 427 28.92 -0.89 -2.90
CA ARG A 427 30.10 -1.04 -3.78
C ARG A 427 29.68 -1.38 -5.21
#